data_AF-A0A4Y1RRU6-F1
#
_entry.id   AF-A0A4Y1RRU6-F1
#
_cell.length_a   1.000
_cell.length_b   1.000
_cell.length_c   1.000
_cell.angle_alpha   90.00
_cell.angle_beta   90.00
_cell.angle_gamma   90.00
#
_symmetry.space_group_name_H-M   'P 1'
#
loop_
_entity.id
_entity.type
_entity.pdbx_description
1 polymer ?
#
loop_
_entity_poly.entity_id
_entity_poly.type
_entity_poly.pdbx_seq_one_letter_code
_entity_poly.pdbx_strand_id
1 'polypeptide(L)'
;MPEEGTPEYEELKTNPDKAFLKTFTPQLQTLLGMASIEILSRHPVDELYLGRETPQNGQQMQTCCKPLRILERSWKELRKEL
;
A
#
# COMPACT_ATOMS: atom_id res chain seq x y z
N MET A 1 -14.86 3.75 25.97
CA MET A 1 -14.99 5.07 26.63
C MET A 1 -15.31 4.80 28.08
N PRO A 2 -14.63 5.41 29.07
CA PRO A 2 -14.89 5.13 30.48
C PRO A 2 -16.27 5.63 30.90
N GLU A 3 -16.90 4.92 31.85
CA GLU A 3 -18.23 5.28 32.38
C GLU A 3 -18.13 6.31 33.50
N GLU A 4 -19.17 7.13 33.67
CA GLU A 4 -19.21 8.17 34.70
C GLU A 4 -19.12 7.58 36.11
N GLY A 5 -18.23 8.12 36.93
CA GLY A 5 -17.98 7.61 38.29
C GLY A 5 -16.86 6.56 38.40
N THR A 6 -16.25 6.16 37.28
CA THR A 6 -15.04 5.32 37.29
C THR A 6 -13.77 6.16 37.49
N PRO A 7 -12.69 5.60 38.08
CA PRO A 7 -11.43 6.32 38.24
C PRO A 7 -10.81 6.71 36.89
N GLU A 8 -11.05 5.92 35.84
CA GLU A 8 -10.63 6.23 34.47
C GLU A 8 -11.36 7.45 33.89
N TYR A 9 -12.62 7.67 34.25
CA TYR A 9 -13.40 8.84 33.84
C TYR A 9 -12.93 10.11 34.56
N GLU A 10 -12.56 10.01 35.84
CA GLU A 10 -11.94 11.13 36.56
C GLU A 10 -10.52 11.44 36.06
N GLU A 11 -9.74 10.41 35.68
CA GLU A 11 -8.45 10.60 35.01
C GLU A 11 -8.61 11.31 33.66
N LEU A 12 -9.66 10.99 32.89
CA LEU A 12 -9.96 11.66 31.63
C LEU A 12 -10.29 13.16 31.82
N LYS A 13 -11.00 13.52 32.89
CA LYS A 13 -11.28 14.94 33.22
C LYS A 13 -10.05 15.71 33.66
N THR A 14 -9.19 15.08 34.46
CA THR A 14 -8.05 15.74 35.11
C THR A 14 -6.79 15.73 34.26
N ASN A 15 -6.57 14.69 33.46
CA ASN A 15 -5.44 14.56 32.55
C ASN A 15 -5.87 13.84 31.25
N PRO A 16 -6.42 14.60 30.28
CA PRO A 16 -6.92 14.02 29.04
C PRO A 16 -5.80 13.36 28.22
N ASP A 17 -4.58 13.91 28.22
CA ASP A 17 -3.46 13.38 27.45
C ASP A 17 -3.05 11.99 27.94
N LYS A 18 -3.00 11.79 29.25
CA LYS A 18 -2.66 10.49 29.84
C LYS A 18 -3.74 9.46 29.60
N ALA A 19 -5.01 9.84 29.73
CA ALA A 19 -6.14 8.96 29.43
C ALA A 19 -6.17 8.58 27.94
N PHE A 20 -5.85 9.52 27.06
CA PHE A 20 -5.70 9.29 25.63
C PHE A 20 -4.59 8.27 25.35
N LEU A 21 -3.37 8.50 25.87
CA LEU A 21 -2.24 7.59 25.65
C LEU A 21 -2.47 6.18 26.22
N LYS A 22 -3.24 6.02 27.29
CA LYS A 22 -3.65 4.71 27.81
C LYS A 22 -4.64 3.97 26.92
N THR A 23 -5.39 4.70 26.09
CA THR A 23 -6.36 4.10 25.16
C THR A 23 -5.66 3.54 23.92
N PHE A 24 -4.52 4.12 23.51
CA PHE A 24 -3.72 3.66 22.37
C PHE A 24 -2.77 2.51 22.74
N THR A 25 -2.13 1.97 21.70
CA THR A 25 -1.12 0.93 21.85
C THR A 25 0.06 1.40 22.73
N PRO A 26 0.58 0.52 23.60
CA PRO A 26 1.78 0.81 24.38
C PRO A 26 2.95 1.24 23.50
N GLN A 27 3.83 2.08 24.05
CA GLN A 27 4.94 2.72 23.32
C GLN A 27 5.78 1.75 22.47
N LEU A 28 6.13 0.57 23.03
CA LEU A 28 6.94 -0.42 22.32
C LEU A 28 6.23 -0.99 21.09
N GLN A 29 4.92 -1.27 21.20
CA GLN A 29 4.13 -1.80 20.09
C GLN A 29 3.94 -0.74 19.00
N THR A 30 3.73 0.52 19.40
CA THR A 30 3.65 1.65 18.47
C THR A 30 4.94 1.83 17.68
N LEU A 31 6.09 1.75 18.34
CA LEU A 31 7.40 1.83 17.67
C LEU A 31 7.56 0.72 16.61
N LEU A 32 7.26 -0.52 16.99
CA LEU A 32 7.34 -1.66 16.09
C LEU A 32 6.37 -1.54 14.91
N GLY A 33 5.14 -1.08 15.18
CA GLY A 33 4.12 -0.82 14.16
C GLY A 33 4.56 0.26 13.18
N MET A 34 5.07 1.40 13.68
CA MET A 34 5.58 2.49 12.84
C MET A 34 6.74 2.04 11.95
N ALA A 35 7.73 1.33 12.51
CA ALA A 35 8.86 0.80 11.75
C ALA A 35 8.41 -0.19 10.66
N SER A 36 7.41 -1.03 10.97
CA SER A 36 6.88 -1.98 10.00
C SER A 36 6.14 -1.27 8.86
N ILE A 37 5.27 -0.32 9.19
CA ILE A 37 4.55 0.51 8.21
C ILE A 37 5.55 1.27 7.34
N GLU A 38 6.59 1.84 7.94
CA GLU A 38 7.64 2.55 7.21
C GLU A 38 8.32 1.66 6.16
N ILE A 39 8.74 0.44 6.55
CA ILE A 39 9.38 -0.50 5.63
C ILE A 39 8.43 -0.89 4.50
N LEU A 40 7.17 -1.19 4.82
CA LEU A 40 6.17 -1.62 3.84
C LEU A 40 5.65 -0.50 2.93
N SER A 41 5.78 0.76 3.36
CA SER A 41 5.36 1.94 2.57
C SER A 41 6.45 2.43 1.61
N ARG A 42 7.65 1.83 1.66
CA ARG A 42 8.73 2.17 0.73
C ARG A 42 8.56 1.39 -0.57
N HIS A 43 8.60 2.13 -1.67
CA HIS A 43 8.65 1.57 -3.01
C HIS A 43 10.06 1.01 -3.31
N PRO A 44 10.22 -0.29 -3.58
CA PRO A 44 11.51 -0.86 -3.89
C PRO A 44 12.02 -0.37 -5.26
N VAL A 45 13.34 -0.32 -5.44
CA VAL A 45 13.97 0.25 -6.65
C VAL A 45 13.66 -0.58 -7.90
N ASP A 46 13.44 -1.88 -7.72
CA ASP A 46 13.09 -2.86 -8.73
C ASP A 46 11.56 -3.05 -8.89
N GLU A 47 10.75 -2.14 -8.33
CA GLU A 47 9.30 -2.20 -8.47
C GLU A 47 8.85 -1.99 -9.92
N LEU A 48 8.08 -2.95 -10.43
CA LEU A 48 7.46 -2.87 -11.75
C LEU A 48 6.11 -2.13 -11.66
N TYR A 49 6.10 -0.87 -12.05
CA TYR A 49 4.88 -0.06 -12.12
C TYR A 49 3.97 -0.49 -13.29
N LEU A 50 2.65 -0.32 -13.10
CA LEU A 50 1.65 -0.52 -14.15
C LEU A 50 2.01 0.32 -15.40
N GLY A 51 1.99 -0.33 -16.57
CA GLY A 51 2.35 0.30 -17.85
C GLY A 51 3.84 0.25 -18.21
N ARG A 52 4.71 -0.31 -17.34
CA ARG A 52 6.07 -0.67 -17.72
C ARG A 52 6.11 -2.13 -18.16
N GLU A 53 6.69 -2.40 -19.33
CA GLU A 53 6.98 -3.78 -19.72
C GLU A 53 8.04 -4.36 -18.76
N THR A 54 7.84 -5.61 -18.34
CA THR A 54 8.85 -6.33 -17.58
C THR A 54 10.14 -6.42 -18.37
N PRO A 55 11.33 -6.23 -17.76
CA PRO A 55 12.57 -6.61 -18.40
C PRO A 55 12.44 -8.09 -18.81
N GLN A 56 12.80 -8.39 -20.06
CA GLN A 56 12.48 -9.61 -20.82
C GLN A 56 13.07 -10.91 -20.25
N ASN A 57 13.46 -10.92 -18.99
CA ASN A 57 14.29 -11.94 -18.35
C ASN A 57 13.47 -12.88 -17.45
N GLY A 58 12.18 -12.61 -17.27
CA GLY A 58 11.23 -13.52 -16.65
C GLY A 58 10.44 -14.25 -17.73
N GLN A 59 10.87 -15.45 -18.09
CA GLN A 59 10.12 -16.38 -18.94
C GLN A 59 8.84 -16.82 -18.22
N GLN A 60 7.82 -15.95 -18.10
CA GLN A 60 6.48 -16.30 -17.59
C GLN A 60 5.48 -15.13 -17.68
N MET A 61 5.39 -14.45 -18.82
CA MET A 61 4.15 -13.71 -19.17
C MET A 61 3.94 -13.63 -20.69
N GLN A 62 4.32 -14.68 -21.43
CA GLN A 62 4.19 -14.70 -22.90
C GLN A 62 2.78 -15.06 -23.38
N THR A 63 1.80 -15.27 -22.48
CA THR A 63 0.41 -15.53 -22.84
C THR A 63 -0.42 -14.26 -23.03
N CYS A 64 -0.12 -13.17 -22.31
CA CYS A 64 -0.88 -11.91 -22.42
C CYS A 64 -0.40 -10.98 -23.55
N CYS A 65 0.85 -11.09 -24.01
CA CYS A 65 1.40 -10.22 -25.07
C CYS A 65 1.16 -10.72 -26.51
N LYS A 66 0.53 -11.88 -26.72
CA LYS A 66 0.20 -12.38 -28.07
C LYS A 66 -0.96 -11.59 -28.72
N PRO A 67 -2.09 -11.34 -28.02
CA PRO A 67 -3.20 -10.57 -28.59
C PRO A 67 -2.82 -9.13 -28.93
N LEU A 68 -2.07 -8.46 -28.06
CA LEU A 68 -1.67 -7.05 -28.25
C LEU A 68 -0.76 -6.87 -29.49
N ARG A 69 0.20 -7.77 -29.71
CA ARG A 69 1.05 -7.72 -30.91
C ARG A 69 0.30 -8.02 -32.21
N ILE A 70 -0.72 -8.88 -32.17
CA ILE A 70 -1.60 -9.14 -33.32
C ILE A 70 -2.44 -7.89 -33.61
N LEU A 71 -2.99 -7.26 -32.56
CA LEU A 71 -3.76 -6.03 -32.68
C LEU A 71 -2.90 -4.90 -33.28
N GLU A 72 -1.69 -4.68 -32.79
CA GLU A 72 -0.76 -3.68 -33.36
C GLU A 72 -0.42 -3.92 -34.84
N ARG A 73 -0.22 -5.19 -35.23
CA ARG A 73 0.01 -5.54 -36.64
C ARG A 73 -1.22 -5.25 -37.49
N SER A 74 -2.42 -5.60 -37.01
CA SER A 74 -3.68 -5.32 -37.69
C SER A 74 -3.90 -3.81 -37.90
N TRP A 75 -3.67 -2.99 -36.87
CA TRP A 75 -3.76 -1.53 -36.96
C TRP A 75 -2.77 -0.92 -37.96
N LYS A 76 -1.56 -1.47 -38.08
CA LYS A 76 -0.57 -1.02 -39.07
C LYS A 76 -1.00 -1.34 -40.50
N GLU A 77 -1.66 -2.47 -40.72
CA GLU A 77 -2.15 -2.84 -42.03
C GLU A 77 -3.32 -1.95 -42.46
N LEU A 78 -4.28 -1.71 -41.55
CA LEU A 78 -5.42 -0.81 -41.81
C LEU A 78 -5.00 0.64 -42.09
N ARG A 79 -3.85 1.10 -41.56
CA ARG A 79 -3.30 2.43 -41.84
C ARG A 79 -2.67 2.55 -43.23
N LYS A 80 -2.33 1.44 -43.89
CA LYS A 80 -1.78 1.47 -45.26
C LYS A 80 -2.86 1.50 -46.34
N GLU A 81 -4.07 1.06 -46.00
CA GLU A 81 -5.24 1.10 -46.90
C GLU A 81 -6.03 2.41 -46.82
N LEU A 82 -5.59 3.34 -45.98
CA LEU A 82 -6.11 4.71 -45.79
C LEU A 82 -5.09 5.72 -46.27
#